data_AF-A0A9W5VNE4-F1
#
_entry.id   AF-A0A9W5VNE4-F1
#
_cell.length_a   1.000
_cell.length_b   1.000
_cell.length_c   1.000
_cell.angle_alpha   90.00
_cell.angle_beta   90.00
_cell.angle_gamma   90.00
#
_symmetry.space_group_name_H-M   'P 1'
#
loop_
_entity.id
_entity.type
_entity.pdbx_description
1 polymer ?
#
loop_
_entity_poly.entity_id
_entity_poly.type
_entity_poly.pdbx_seq_one_letter_code
_entity_poly.pdbx_strand_id
1 'polypeptide(L)'
;MNNLFMVISILGGLASLALIVVLLVSLFAERLKPLRKKLTIALVTSIILCIVGGTMYEISPEDKARIAQETEAKKVAEATAKKEAETKAQAEKEEKAKAKEQAKKDAEEKKAKEEAKKKEDEEKRKAQKEEADRIKAEEKAKKKAEDEETKRLKAEKEAKTKEEQEQKAQAKKEKEERDKKEGTKVKIERYDTCNSQGKYCDRGGFHKGSFDALQLGMNPEEVTLKLNRNAEEATIYYMKDKSGNYVELVNYHFEGAVYNVNAYFKDGKLYYAERNDKLHKPEERLMLGELE
;
A
#
# COMPACT_ATOMS: atom_id res chain seq x y z
N MET A 1 -104.23 13.67 -40.23
CA MET A 1 -103.83 14.98 -39.67
C MET A 1 -103.79 15.99 -40.80
N ASN A 2 -104.65 17.02 -40.77
CA ASN A 2 -104.65 18.04 -41.81
C ASN A 2 -103.28 18.74 -41.84
N ASN A 3 -102.61 18.78 -43.00
CA ASN A 3 -101.31 19.44 -43.18
C ASN A 3 -101.31 20.88 -42.61
N LEU A 4 -102.47 21.55 -42.63
CA LEU A 4 -102.68 22.85 -42.01
C LEU A 4 -102.40 22.87 -40.50
N PHE A 5 -102.83 21.85 -39.75
CA PHE A 5 -102.62 21.78 -38.29
C PHE A 5 -101.18 21.45 -37.91
N MET A 6 -100.50 20.64 -38.73
CA MET A 6 -99.08 20.32 -38.55
C MET A 6 -98.21 21.56 -38.84
N VAL A 7 -98.54 22.33 -39.89
CA VAL A 7 -97.86 23.58 -40.22
C VAL A 7 -98.07 24.64 -39.13
N ILE A 8 -99.29 24.77 -38.58
CA ILE A 8 -99.57 25.68 -37.45
C ILE A 8 -98.77 25.27 -36.20
N SER A 9 -98.65 23.97 -35.92
CA SER A 9 -97.89 23.47 -34.76
C SER A 9 -96.38 23.69 -34.91
N ILE A 10 -95.83 23.48 -36.11
CA ILE A 10 -94.40 23.72 -36.39
C ILE A 10 -94.09 25.22 -36.34
N LEU A 11 -94.93 26.07 -36.94
CA LEU A 11 -94.79 27.53 -36.88
C LEU A 11 -94.89 28.05 -35.44
N GLY A 12 -95.83 27.54 -34.64
CA GLY A 12 -95.96 27.87 -33.23
C GLY A 12 -94.75 27.43 -32.40
N GLY A 13 -94.23 26.23 -32.65
CA GLY A 13 -93.01 25.73 -32.02
C GLY A 13 -91.78 26.59 -32.34
N LEU A 14 -91.59 26.95 -33.61
CA LEU A 14 -90.49 27.82 -34.02
C LEU A 14 -90.60 29.23 -33.43
N ALA A 15 -91.81 29.79 -33.36
CA ALA A 15 -92.04 31.08 -32.71
C ALA A 15 -91.73 31.02 -31.20
N SER A 16 -92.07 29.91 -30.53
CA SER A 16 -91.74 29.72 -29.11
C SER A 16 -90.23 29.60 -28.86
N LEU A 17 -89.49 28.94 -29.76
CA LEU A 17 -88.02 28.86 -29.70
C LEU A 17 -87.37 30.23 -29.87
N ALA A 18 -87.85 31.04 -30.82
CA ALA A 18 -87.35 32.41 -31.00
C ALA A 18 -87.58 33.27 -29.75
N LEU A 19 -88.74 33.15 -29.10
CA LEU A 19 -89.04 33.85 -27.85
C LEU A 19 -88.12 33.41 -26.69
N ILE A 20 -87.77 32.11 -26.59
CA ILE A 20 -86.83 31.60 -25.58
C ILE A 20 -85.44 32.19 -25.80
N VAL A 21 -84.95 32.25 -27.05
CA VAL A 21 -83.64 32.83 -27.36
C VAL A 21 -83.59 34.31 -27.02
N VAL A 22 -84.64 35.08 -27.36
CA VAL A 22 -84.74 36.50 -27.00
C VAL A 22 -84.77 36.68 -25.47
N LEU A 23 -85.45 35.79 -24.73
CA LEU A 23 -85.50 35.83 -23.28
C LEU A 23 -84.12 35.54 -22.66
N LEU A 24 -83.36 34.58 -23.20
CA LEU A 24 -81.99 34.28 -22.78
C LEU A 24 -81.02 35.44 -23.05
N VAL A 25 -81.09 36.07 -24.24
CA VAL A 25 -80.29 37.27 -24.54
C VAL A 25 -80.68 38.43 -23.63
N SER A 26 -81.97 38.58 -23.33
CA SER A 26 -82.46 39.63 -22.45
C SER A 26 -81.93 39.49 -21.03
N LEU A 27 -81.51 38.29 -20.55
CA LEU A 27 -80.92 38.07 -19.22
C LEU A 27 -79.55 38.75 -19.06
N PHE A 28 -78.75 38.82 -20.13
CA PHE A 28 -77.41 39.41 -20.12
C PHE A 28 -77.38 40.91 -20.47
N ALA A 29 -78.38 41.41 -21.19
CA ALA A 29 -78.47 42.84 -21.52
C ALA A 29 -79.25 43.62 -20.45
N GLU A 30 -78.55 44.43 -19.64
CA GLU A 30 -79.16 45.20 -18.54
C GLU A 30 -80.19 46.25 -18.98
N ARG A 31 -80.19 46.64 -20.26
CA ARG A 31 -81.13 47.61 -20.81
C ARG A 31 -82.52 47.06 -21.17
N LEU A 32 -82.73 45.73 -21.09
CA LEU A 32 -83.99 45.06 -21.45
C LEU A 32 -84.82 44.59 -20.24
N LYS A 33 -84.44 45.01 -19.02
CA LYS A 33 -85.09 44.68 -17.74
C LYS A 33 -86.63 44.85 -17.73
N PRO A 34 -87.26 45.89 -18.32
CA PRO A 34 -88.73 46.01 -18.28
C PRO A 34 -89.47 45.06 -19.24
N LEU A 35 -88.81 44.53 -20.28
CA LEU A 35 -89.43 43.64 -21.27
C LEU A 35 -89.56 42.18 -20.77
N ARG A 36 -88.69 41.76 -19.85
CA ARG A 36 -88.63 40.38 -19.33
C ARG A 36 -89.97 39.91 -18.76
N LYS A 37 -90.65 40.76 -17.97
CA LYS A 37 -91.93 40.42 -17.34
C LYS A 37 -93.06 40.19 -18.36
N LYS A 38 -93.07 40.94 -19.46
CA LYS A 38 -94.09 40.81 -20.53
C LYS A 38 -93.86 39.54 -21.37
N LEU A 39 -92.61 39.20 -21.63
CA LEU A 39 -92.22 37.99 -22.38
C LEU A 39 -92.52 36.69 -21.62
N THR A 40 -92.28 36.66 -20.30
CA THR A 40 -92.60 35.48 -19.48
C THR A 40 -94.10 35.17 -19.45
N ILE A 41 -94.95 36.19 -19.35
CA ILE A 41 -96.41 36.01 -19.38
C ILE A 41 -96.86 35.45 -20.73
N ALA A 42 -96.34 35.98 -21.84
CA ALA A 42 -96.68 35.51 -23.19
C ALA A 42 -96.26 34.04 -23.44
N LEU A 43 -95.15 33.60 -22.84
CA LEU A 43 -94.68 32.22 -22.97
C LEU A 43 -95.55 31.25 -22.17
N VAL A 44 -95.98 31.64 -20.97
CA VAL A 44 -96.88 30.82 -20.14
C VAL A 44 -98.27 30.71 -20.77
N THR A 45 -98.82 31.80 -21.32
CA THR A 45 -100.14 31.74 -22.00
C THR A 45 -100.12 30.88 -23.27
N SER A 46 -99.01 30.90 -24.04
CA SER A 46 -98.84 30.04 -25.21
C SER A 46 -98.85 28.55 -24.86
N ILE A 47 -98.11 28.15 -23.80
CA ILE A 47 -98.04 26.76 -23.36
C ILE A 47 -99.42 26.26 -22.87
N ILE A 48 -100.18 27.10 -22.16
CA ILE A 48 -101.53 26.75 -21.70
C ILE A 48 -102.48 26.56 -22.90
N LEU A 49 -102.40 27.42 -23.93
CA LEU A 49 -103.19 27.28 -25.16
C LEU A 49 -102.87 25.99 -25.94
N CYS A 50 -101.60 25.57 -25.96
CA CYS A 50 -101.20 24.31 -26.57
C CYS A 50 -101.74 23.07 -25.82
N ILE A 51 -101.86 23.13 -24.48
CA ILE A 51 -102.36 22.01 -23.68
C ILE A 51 -103.90 21.90 -23.77
N VAL A 52 -104.62 23.02 -23.82
CA VAL A 52 -106.10 23.02 -23.92
C VAL A 52 -106.60 22.60 -25.31
N GLY A 53 -105.80 22.77 -26.38
CA GLY A 53 -106.17 22.36 -27.74
C GLY A 53 -105.98 20.88 -28.08
N GLY A 54 -105.40 20.07 -27.18
CA GLY A 54 -104.91 18.71 -27.50
C GLY A 54 -105.73 17.52 -27.00
N THR A 55 -106.89 17.72 -26.35
CA THR A 55 -107.54 16.66 -25.55
C THR A 55 -108.82 16.04 -26.13
N MET A 56 -109.12 16.23 -27.42
CA MET A 56 -110.31 15.63 -28.05
C MET A 56 -109.93 14.81 -29.28
N TYR A 57 -109.51 13.56 -29.09
CA TYR A 57 -109.54 12.52 -30.12
C TYR A 57 -109.73 11.14 -29.47
N GLU A 58 -110.88 10.52 -29.71
CA GLU A 58 -111.15 9.13 -29.35
C GLU A 58 -110.28 8.19 -30.20
N ILE A 59 -109.51 7.34 -29.54
CA ILE A 59 -108.52 6.43 -30.16
C ILE A 59 -109.19 5.09 -30.49
N SER A 60 -109.17 4.73 -31.78
CA SER A 60 -109.57 3.44 -32.34
C SER A 60 -108.59 2.32 -31.91
N PRO A 61 -109.06 1.07 -31.68
CA PRO A 61 -108.27 0.00 -31.07
C PRO A 61 -106.99 -0.45 -31.81
N GLU A 62 -106.76 -0.03 -33.06
CA GLU A 62 -105.57 -0.43 -33.83
C GLU A 62 -104.27 0.29 -33.42
N ASP A 63 -104.34 1.52 -32.90
CA ASP A 63 -103.15 2.29 -32.48
C ASP A 63 -102.54 1.78 -31.15
N LYS A 64 -103.35 1.11 -30.31
CA LYS A 64 -102.86 0.50 -29.05
C LYS A 64 -101.89 -0.65 -29.29
N ALA A 65 -102.05 -1.41 -30.36
CA ALA A 65 -101.20 -2.56 -30.67
C ALA A 65 -99.81 -2.13 -31.19
N ARG A 66 -99.74 -1.06 -32.00
CA ARG A 66 -98.45 -0.52 -32.49
C ARG A 66 -97.62 0.11 -31.37
N ILE A 67 -98.24 0.83 -30.44
CA ILE A 67 -97.53 1.47 -29.33
C ILE A 67 -96.92 0.43 -28.37
N ALA A 68 -97.61 -0.69 -28.12
CA ALA A 68 -97.09 -1.78 -27.30
C ALA A 68 -95.80 -2.38 -27.90
N GLN A 69 -95.79 -2.63 -29.21
CA GLN A 69 -94.64 -3.24 -29.90
C GLN A 69 -93.42 -2.30 -29.97
N GLU A 70 -93.66 -0.99 -30.16
CA GLU A 70 -92.60 0.02 -30.19
C GLU A 70 -91.98 0.26 -28.80
N THR A 71 -92.77 0.15 -27.72
CA THR A 71 -92.26 0.23 -26.35
C THR A 71 -91.38 -0.95 -25.94
N GLU A 72 -91.64 -2.17 -26.44
CA GLU A 72 -90.78 -3.31 -26.15
C GLU A 72 -89.45 -3.24 -26.91
N ALA A 73 -89.46 -2.84 -28.19
CA ALA A 73 -88.24 -2.65 -28.97
C ALA A 73 -87.32 -1.58 -28.36
N LYS A 74 -87.89 -0.48 -27.86
CA LYS A 74 -87.12 0.59 -27.21
C LYS A 74 -86.51 0.17 -25.88
N LYS A 75 -87.22 -0.67 -25.09
CA LYS A 75 -86.68 -1.24 -23.84
C LYS A 75 -85.51 -2.19 -24.10
N VAL A 76 -85.58 -3.00 -25.15
CA VAL A 76 -84.48 -3.90 -25.53
C VAL A 76 -83.26 -3.11 -25.99
N ALA A 77 -83.44 -2.06 -26.80
CA ALA A 77 -82.35 -1.18 -27.24
C ALA A 77 -81.69 -0.38 -26.10
N GLU A 78 -82.48 0.10 -25.13
CA GLU A 78 -81.94 0.80 -23.96
C GLU A 78 -81.17 -0.16 -23.02
N ALA A 79 -81.65 -1.40 -22.89
CA ALA A 79 -80.99 -2.43 -22.09
C ALA A 79 -79.65 -2.89 -22.71
N THR A 80 -79.56 -3.02 -24.03
CA THR A 80 -78.28 -3.33 -24.72
C THR A 80 -77.32 -2.15 -24.67
N ALA A 81 -77.78 -0.92 -24.87
CA ALA A 81 -76.93 0.28 -24.77
C ALA A 81 -76.37 0.49 -23.35
N LYS A 82 -77.16 0.23 -22.30
CA LYS A 82 -76.67 0.26 -20.92
C LYS A 82 -75.61 -0.81 -20.66
N LYS A 83 -75.82 -2.05 -21.15
CA LYS A 83 -74.84 -3.12 -20.98
C LYS A 83 -73.52 -2.81 -21.69
N GLU A 84 -73.53 -2.26 -22.90
CA GLU A 84 -72.32 -1.85 -23.63
C GLU A 84 -71.60 -0.67 -22.94
N ALA A 85 -72.33 0.32 -22.44
CA ALA A 85 -71.73 1.43 -21.71
C ALA A 85 -71.08 0.95 -20.39
N GLU A 86 -71.70 0.00 -19.70
CA GLU A 86 -71.20 -0.55 -18.44
C GLU A 86 -69.97 -1.44 -18.64
N THR A 87 -69.95 -2.29 -19.68
CA THR A 87 -68.74 -3.07 -20.03
C THR A 87 -67.59 -2.19 -20.50
N LYS A 88 -67.86 -1.13 -21.28
CA LYS A 88 -66.82 -0.19 -21.72
C LYS A 88 -66.26 0.62 -20.55
N ALA A 89 -67.12 1.04 -19.61
CA ALA A 89 -66.69 1.74 -18.39
C ALA A 89 -65.91 0.83 -17.43
N GLN A 90 -66.24 -0.46 -17.33
CA GLN A 90 -65.46 -1.43 -16.56
C GLN A 90 -64.10 -1.69 -17.22
N ALA A 91 -64.04 -1.87 -18.54
CA ALA A 91 -62.80 -2.07 -19.27
C ALA A 91 -61.85 -0.86 -19.11
N GLU A 92 -62.35 0.37 -19.22
CA GLU A 92 -61.54 1.58 -19.08
C GLU A 92 -61.04 1.80 -17.64
N LYS A 93 -61.84 1.41 -16.63
CA LYS A 93 -61.40 1.41 -15.21
C LYS A 93 -60.32 0.37 -14.94
N GLU A 94 -60.45 -0.83 -15.50
CA GLU A 94 -59.46 -1.90 -15.35
C GLU A 94 -58.14 -1.54 -16.06
N GLU A 95 -58.21 -0.94 -17.25
CA GLU A 95 -57.04 -0.47 -17.99
C GLU A 95 -56.31 0.67 -17.24
N LYS A 96 -57.06 1.66 -16.72
CA LYS A 96 -56.48 2.74 -15.87
C LYS A 96 -55.89 2.20 -14.57
N ALA A 97 -56.50 1.18 -13.97
CA ALA A 97 -55.97 0.54 -12.76
C ALA A 97 -54.64 -0.19 -13.06
N LYS A 98 -54.59 -0.97 -14.15
CA LYS A 98 -53.36 -1.67 -14.59
C LYS A 98 -52.25 -0.68 -14.97
N ALA A 99 -52.57 0.39 -15.69
CA ALA A 99 -51.59 1.43 -16.04
C ALA A 99 -51.02 2.14 -14.79
N LYS A 100 -51.85 2.43 -13.78
CA LYS A 100 -51.41 3.06 -12.53
C LYS A 100 -50.58 2.12 -11.66
N GLU A 101 -50.89 0.83 -11.65
CA GLU A 101 -50.10 -0.19 -10.94
C GLU A 101 -48.73 -0.39 -11.60
N GLN A 102 -48.69 -0.47 -12.93
CA GLN A 102 -47.43 -0.59 -13.68
C GLN A 102 -46.56 0.65 -13.48
N ALA A 103 -47.12 1.86 -13.56
CA ALA A 103 -46.38 3.09 -13.31
C ALA A 103 -45.82 3.19 -11.88
N LYS A 104 -46.53 2.62 -10.88
CA LYS A 104 -46.01 2.52 -9.51
C LYS A 104 -44.85 1.53 -9.40
N LYS A 105 -44.97 0.34 -10.00
CA LYS A 105 -43.91 -0.67 -10.02
C LYS A 105 -42.64 -0.16 -10.71
N ASP A 106 -42.78 0.49 -11.86
CA ASP A 106 -41.65 1.07 -12.60
C ASP A 106 -40.96 2.21 -11.81
N ALA A 107 -41.74 3.02 -11.08
CA ALA A 107 -41.19 4.08 -10.23
C ALA A 107 -40.45 3.53 -8.99
N GLU A 108 -40.98 2.47 -8.38
CA GLU A 108 -40.35 1.78 -7.25
C GLU A 108 -39.07 1.05 -7.67
N GLU A 109 -39.10 0.36 -8.81
CA GLU A 109 -37.92 -0.32 -9.38
C GLU A 109 -36.81 0.68 -9.75
N LYS A 110 -37.17 1.83 -10.34
CA LYS A 110 -36.19 2.91 -10.62
C LYS A 110 -35.56 3.46 -9.34
N LYS A 111 -36.36 3.70 -8.29
CA LYS A 111 -35.83 4.16 -6.99
C LYS A 111 -34.92 3.12 -6.35
N ALA A 112 -35.30 1.84 -6.37
CA ALA A 112 -34.48 0.76 -5.85
C ALA A 112 -33.14 0.63 -6.61
N LYS A 113 -33.16 0.75 -7.95
CA LYS A 113 -31.93 0.74 -8.77
C LYS A 113 -31.05 1.97 -8.52
N GLU A 114 -31.62 3.15 -8.33
CA GLU A 114 -30.85 4.36 -8.03
C GLU A 114 -30.21 4.29 -6.63
N GLU A 115 -30.93 3.79 -5.63
CA GLU A 115 -30.39 3.61 -4.28
C GLU A 115 -29.31 2.53 -4.23
N ALA A 116 -29.49 1.41 -4.95
CA ALA A 116 -28.47 0.37 -5.09
C ALA A 116 -27.20 0.91 -5.76
N LYS A 117 -27.35 1.71 -6.83
CA LYS A 117 -26.22 2.33 -7.52
C LYS A 117 -25.48 3.35 -6.65
N LYS A 118 -26.19 4.15 -5.86
CA LYS A 118 -25.58 5.09 -4.90
C LYS A 118 -24.78 4.35 -3.82
N LYS A 119 -25.31 3.24 -3.29
CA LYS A 119 -24.59 2.42 -2.29
C LYS A 119 -23.32 1.80 -2.90
N GLU A 120 -23.40 1.26 -4.12
CA GLU A 120 -22.23 0.70 -4.82
C GLU A 120 -21.16 1.76 -5.11
N ASP A 121 -21.56 2.96 -5.57
CA ASP A 121 -20.63 4.07 -5.84
C ASP A 121 -19.98 4.60 -4.55
N GLU A 122 -20.71 4.66 -3.43
CA GLU A 122 -20.16 5.06 -2.13
C GLU A 122 -19.18 4.02 -1.58
N GLU A 123 -19.50 2.73 -1.71
CA GLU A 123 -18.62 1.64 -1.29
C GLU A 123 -17.33 1.60 -2.12
N LYS A 124 -17.43 1.76 -3.45
CA LYS A 124 -16.25 1.89 -4.34
C LYS A 124 -15.39 3.10 -3.98
N ARG A 125 -15.99 4.26 -3.65
CA ARG A 125 -15.23 5.44 -3.22
C ARG A 125 -14.53 5.22 -1.88
N LYS A 126 -15.18 4.55 -0.92
CA LYS A 126 -14.56 4.20 0.37
C LYS A 126 -13.39 3.24 0.16
N ALA A 127 -13.57 2.18 -0.62
CA ALA A 127 -12.52 1.22 -0.94
C ALA A 127 -11.32 1.89 -1.65
N GLN A 128 -11.56 2.75 -2.64
CA GLN A 128 -10.48 3.49 -3.32
C GLN A 128 -9.71 4.43 -2.37
N LYS A 129 -10.41 5.07 -1.43
CA LYS A 129 -9.77 5.97 -0.46
C LYS A 129 -8.90 5.18 0.54
N GLU A 130 -9.41 4.06 1.03
CA GLU A 130 -8.68 3.18 1.96
C GLU A 130 -7.44 2.56 1.30
N GLU A 131 -7.55 2.11 0.04
CA GLU A 131 -6.43 1.63 -0.77
C GLU A 131 -5.37 2.73 -0.95
N ALA A 132 -5.77 3.95 -1.32
CA ALA A 132 -4.86 5.07 -1.51
C ALA A 132 -4.15 5.47 -0.20
N ASP A 133 -4.86 5.45 0.93
CA ASP A 133 -4.27 5.75 2.24
C ASP A 133 -3.31 4.63 2.69
N ARG A 134 -3.62 3.36 2.40
CA ARG A 134 -2.73 2.22 2.64
C ARG A 134 -1.45 2.32 1.82
N ILE A 135 -1.53 2.62 0.52
CA ILE A 135 -0.37 2.78 -0.36
C ILE A 135 0.52 3.94 0.13
N LYS A 136 -0.06 5.08 0.51
CA LYS A 136 0.70 6.21 1.09
C LYS A 136 1.39 5.86 2.39
N ALA A 137 0.73 5.10 3.27
CA ALA A 137 1.31 4.63 4.52
C ALA A 137 2.49 3.67 4.26
N GLU A 138 2.35 2.74 3.32
CA GLU A 138 3.40 1.80 2.94
C GLU A 138 4.61 2.50 2.30
N GLU A 139 4.41 3.44 1.37
CA GLU A 139 5.49 4.23 0.79
C GLU A 139 6.24 5.03 1.86
N LYS A 140 5.52 5.66 2.79
CA LYS A 140 6.14 6.41 3.88
C LYS A 140 6.93 5.51 4.83
N ALA A 141 6.46 4.29 5.07
CA ALA A 141 7.18 3.30 5.87
C ALA A 141 8.44 2.80 5.13
N LYS A 142 8.34 2.45 3.84
CA LYS A 142 9.48 2.05 3.01
C LYS A 142 10.55 3.14 2.93
N LYS A 143 10.15 4.39 2.68
CA LYS A 143 11.08 5.52 2.60
C LYS A 143 11.81 5.77 3.93
N LYS A 144 11.09 5.66 5.06
CA LYS A 144 11.73 5.75 6.39
C LYS A 144 12.73 4.61 6.63
N ALA A 145 12.37 3.39 6.25
CA ALA A 145 13.27 2.23 6.39
C ALA A 145 14.53 2.38 5.53
N GLU A 146 14.38 2.84 4.28
CA GLU A 146 15.49 3.09 3.35
C GLU A 146 16.41 4.22 3.84
N ASP A 147 15.84 5.31 4.36
CA ASP A 147 16.61 6.42 4.96
C ASP A 147 17.40 5.95 6.20
N GLU A 148 16.80 5.11 7.04
CA GLU A 148 17.46 4.55 8.23
C GLU A 148 18.57 3.55 7.86
N GLU A 149 18.31 2.65 6.92
CA GLU A 149 19.31 1.72 6.39
C GLU A 149 20.49 2.48 5.77
N THR A 150 20.22 3.51 4.96
CA THR A 150 21.26 4.35 4.37
C THR A 150 22.10 5.06 5.42
N LYS A 151 21.48 5.55 6.51
CA LYS A 151 22.21 6.14 7.64
C LYS A 151 23.07 5.11 8.37
N ARG A 152 22.55 3.90 8.62
CA ARG A 152 23.31 2.82 9.27
C ARG A 152 24.51 2.39 8.42
N LEU A 153 24.32 2.21 7.11
CA LEU A 153 25.40 1.86 6.18
C LEU A 153 26.48 2.95 6.09
N LYS A 154 26.10 4.24 6.11
CA LYS A 154 27.06 5.35 6.16
C LYS A 154 27.84 5.36 7.47
N ALA A 155 27.16 5.19 8.61
CA ALA A 155 27.81 5.14 9.92
C ALA A 155 28.77 3.94 10.04
N GLU A 156 28.38 2.77 9.54
CA GLU A 156 29.25 1.58 9.53
C GLU A 156 30.48 1.76 8.65
N LYS A 157 30.32 2.35 7.44
CA LYS A 157 31.46 2.66 6.57
C LYS A 157 32.41 3.67 7.20
N GLU A 158 31.89 4.70 7.85
CA GLU A 158 32.72 5.70 8.54
C GLU A 158 33.45 5.08 9.73
N ALA A 159 32.78 4.23 10.53
CA ALA A 159 33.39 3.51 11.64
C ALA A 159 34.51 2.57 11.18
N LYS A 160 34.26 1.75 10.15
CA LYS A 160 35.29 0.86 9.55
C LYS A 160 36.49 1.64 9.01
N THR A 161 36.22 2.80 8.38
CA THR A 161 37.29 3.66 7.85
C THR A 161 38.15 4.26 8.97
N LYS A 162 37.53 4.70 10.06
CA LYS A 162 38.24 5.21 11.25
C LYS A 162 39.08 4.11 11.89
N GLU A 163 38.50 2.93 12.09
CA GLU A 163 39.20 1.78 12.66
C GLU A 163 40.39 1.35 11.78
N GLU A 164 40.22 1.30 10.45
CA GLU A 164 41.32 0.98 9.53
C GLU A 164 42.44 2.04 9.57
N GLN A 165 42.08 3.32 9.67
CA GLN A 165 43.07 4.41 9.81
C GLN A 165 43.81 4.33 11.14
N GLU A 166 43.13 4.03 12.25
CA GLU A 166 43.73 3.85 13.57
C GLU A 166 44.67 2.65 13.60
N GLN A 167 44.26 1.50 13.04
CA GLN A 167 45.11 0.31 12.92
C GLN A 167 46.36 0.59 12.06
N LYS A 168 46.20 1.28 10.92
CA LYS A 168 47.34 1.68 10.07
C LYS A 168 48.27 2.65 10.78
N ALA A 169 47.73 3.60 11.54
CA ALA A 169 48.53 4.55 12.31
C ALA A 169 49.29 3.86 13.45
N GLN A 170 48.65 2.92 14.16
CA GLN A 170 49.28 2.13 15.20
C GLN A 170 50.39 1.24 14.63
N ALA A 171 50.12 0.48 13.55
CA ALA A 171 51.13 -0.36 12.90
C ALA A 171 52.33 0.46 12.40
N LYS A 172 52.10 1.70 11.93
CA LYS A 172 53.19 2.61 11.54
C LYS A 172 54.02 3.04 12.76
N LYS A 173 53.39 3.38 13.89
CA LYS A 173 54.09 3.75 15.13
C LYS A 173 54.90 2.58 15.69
N GLU A 174 54.31 1.38 15.75
CA GLU A 174 55.01 0.17 16.20
C GLU A 174 56.20 -0.16 15.30
N LYS A 175 56.03 -0.02 13.97
CA LYS A 175 57.15 -0.15 13.02
C LYS A 175 58.23 0.89 13.30
N GLU A 176 57.88 2.17 13.46
CA GLU A 176 58.87 3.23 13.70
C GLU A 176 59.62 3.02 15.03
N GLU A 177 58.93 2.58 16.09
CA GLU A 177 59.57 2.23 17.36
C GLU A 177 60.50 1.02 17.22
N ARG A 178 60.06 -0.02 16.52
CA ARG A 178 60.89 -1.19 16.21
C ARG A 178 62.14 -0.80 15.44
N ASP A 179 61.99 -0.05 14.35
CA ASP A 179 63.09 0.37 13.48
C ASP A 179 64.09 1.29 14.23
N LYS A 180 63.65 2.00 15.30
CA LYS A 180 64.54 2.76 16.20
C LYS A 180 65.34 1.88 17.16
N LYS A 181 64.75 0.80 17.65
CA LYS A 181 65.37 -0.11 18.62
C LYS A 181 66.25 -1.16 17.95
N GLU A 182 65.86 -1.63 16.77
CA GLU A 182 66.57 -2.69 16.03
C GLU A 182 68.04 -2.33 15.81
N GLY A 183 68.93 -3.28 16.12
CA GLY A 183 70.37 -3.09 16.06
C GLY A 183 70.98 -2.31 17.23
N THR A 184 70.18 -1.79 18.17
CA THR A 184 70.71 -1.13 19.38
C THR A 184 71.52 -2.12 20.21
N LYS A 185 72.75 -1.74 20.57
CA LYS A 185 73.62 -2.57 21.42
C LYS A 185 73.11 -2.57 22.85
N VAL A 186 73.05 -3.75 23.45
CA VAL A 186 72.71 -3.93 24.86
C VAL A 186 73.92 -4.45 25.63
N LYS A 187 73.93 -4.22 26.94
CA LYS A 187 75.01 -4.68 27.81
C LYS A 187 74.98 -6.21 27.90
N ILE A 188 76.12 -6.83 27.65
CA ILE A 188 76.32 -8.26 27.87
C ILE A 188 77.02 -8.51 29.20
N GLU A 189 76.63 -9.60 29.85
CA GLU A 189 77.40 -10.18 30.95
C GLU A 189 78.50 -11.06 30.38
N ARG A 190 79.62 -11.16 31.10
CA ARG A 190 80.72 -12.05 30.76
C ARG A 190 80.87 -13.09 31.84
N TYR A 191 81.01 -14.33 31.41
CA TYR A 191 81.09 -15.52 32.25
C TYR A 191 82.48 -16.13 32.17
N ASP A 192 82.88 -16.83 33.23
CA ASP A 192 84.15 -17.54 33.26
C ASP A 192 84.06 -18.81 32.39
N THR A 193 84.75 -18.78 31.25
CA THR A 193 84.84 -19.90 30.29
C THR A 193 86.18 -20.63 30.40
N CYS A 194 86.98 -20.35 31.44
CA CYS A 194 88.26 -21.02 31.63
C CYS A 194 88.08 -22.46 32.13
N ASN A 195 89.08 -23.30 31.92
CA ASN A 195 89.14 -24.60 32.57
C ASN A 195 89.50 -24.46 34.07
N SER A 196 89.52 -25.58 34.82
CA SER A 196 89.84 -25.60 36.26
C SER A 196 91.22 -25.03 36.64
N GLN A 197 92.11 -24.83 35.66
CA GLN A 197 93.43 -24.22 35.86
C GLN A 197 93.46 -22.72 35.46
N GLY A 198 92.31 -22.12 35.16
CA GLY A 198 92.22 -20.73 34.69
C GLY A 198 92.78 -20.52 33.28
N LYS A 199 92.87 -21.58 32.46
CA LYS A 199 93.43 -21.53 31.11
C LYS A 199 92.36 -21.82 30.05
N TYR A 200 92.67 -21.51 28.79
CA TYR A 200 91.84 -21.82 27.61
C TYR A 200 90.47 -21.13 27.57
N CYS A 201 90.32 -19.99 28.25
CA CYS A 201 89.12 -19.17 28.23
C CYS A 201 88.83 -18.65 26.82
N ASP A 202 87.54 -18.54 26.48
CA ASP A 202 87.02 -18.05 25.20
C ASP A 202 87.61 -18.77 23.96
N ARG A 203 87.95 -20.06 24.10
CA ARG A 203 88.48 -20.90 23.01
C ARG A 203 87.41 -21.76 22.32
N GLY A 204 86.13 -21.53 22.58
CA GLY A 204 85.01 -22.23 21.94
C GLY A 204 85.09 -22.20 20.41
N GLY A 205 85.25 -23.38 19.79
CA GLY A 205 85.37 -23.54 18.34
C GLY A 205 84.05 -23.76 17.60
N PHE A 206 82.90 -23.63 18.28
CA PHE A 206 81.54 -23.91 17.77
C PHE A 206 81.47 -25.17 16.90
N HIS A 207 82.07 -26.27 17.37
CA HIS A 207 81.95 -27.55 16.72
C HIS A 207 80.50 -28.04 16.82
N LYS A 208 80.06 -28.88 15.88
CA LYS A 208 78.66 -29.31 15.74
C LYS A 208 78.00 -29.70 17.07
N GLY A 209 78.69 -30.49 17.89
CA GLY A 209 78.18 -30.93 19.21
C GLY A 209 77.92 -29.81 20.23
N SER A 210 78.67 -28.70 20.19
CA SER A 210 78.44 -27.57 21.11
C SER A 210 77.16 -26.79 20.78
N PHE A 211 76.84 -26.68 19.48
CA PHE A 211 75.59 -26.08 19.03
C PHE A 211 74.40 -27.03 19.24
N ASP A 212 74.57 -28.32 18.92
CA ASP A 212 73.56 -29.36 19.15
C ASP A 212 73.20 -29.53 20.64
N ALA A 213 74.08 -29.10 21.56
CA ALA A 213 73.85 -29.13 22.99
C ALA A 213 73.02 -27.93 23.52
N LEU A 214 72.74 -26.93 22.69
CA LEU A 214 71.87 -25.81 23.05
C LEU A 214 70.41 -26.28 23.11
N GLN A 215 69.68 -25.79 24.11
CA GLN A 215 68.27 -26.09 24.29
C GLN A 215 67.49 -24.79 24.47
N LEU A 216 66.29 -24.74 23.90
CA LEU A 216 65.36 -23.64 24.12
C LEU A 216 65.09 -23.51 25.62
N GLY A 217 64.96 -22.26 26.09
CA GLY A 217 64.80 -21.96 27.50
C GLY A 217 66.10 -21.70 28.27
N MET A 218 67.26 -22.12 27.75
CA MET A 218 68.57 -21.85 28.39
C MET A 218 68.81 -20.36 28.58
N ASN A 219 69.40 -19.97 29.71
CA ASN A 219 69.78 -18.58 29.95
C ASN A 219 71.12 -18.22 29.25
N PRO A 220 71.53 -16.94 29.20
CA PRO A 220 72.77 -16.53 28.55
C PRO A 220 74.04 -17.16 29.13
N GLU A 221 74.08 -17.46 30.43
CA GLU A 221 75.22 -18.13 31.08
C GLU A 221 75.34 -19.57 30.58
N GLU A 222 74.23 -20.33 30.61
CA GLU A 222 74.18 -21.72 30.15
C GLU A 222 74.64 -21.83 28.70
N VAL A 223 74.13 -20.95 27.81
CA VAL A 223 74.55 -20.89 26.40
C VAL A 223 76.04 -20.56 26.30
N THR A 224 76.53 -19.55 27.03
CA THR A 224 77.95 -19.16 27.02
C THR A 224 78.86 -20.32 27.43
N LEU A 225 78.49 -21.04 28.49
CA LEU A 225 79.27 -22.18 29.01
C LEU A 225 79.23 -23.37 28.04
N LYS A 226 78.09 -23.65 27.39
CA LYS A 226 77.98 -24.71 26.36
C LYS A 226 78.81 -24.42 25.12
N LEU A 227 78.83 -23.16 24.69
CA LEU A 227 79.65 -22.70 23.57
C LEU A 227 81.13 -22.53 23.97
N ASN A 228 81.43 -22.51 25.26
CA ASN A 228 82.74 -22.24 25.85
C ASN A 228 83.37 -20.93 25.31
N ARG A 229 82.53 -19.91 25.15
CA ARG A 229 82.92 -18.62 24.59
C ARG A 229 81.91 -17.53 24.93
N ASN A 230 82.40 -16.39 25.41
CA ASN A 230 81.57 -15.21 25.61
C ASN A 230 81.10 -14.59 24.29
N ALA A 231 79.91 -13.98 24.32
CA ALA A 231 79.45 -13.16 23.22
C ALA A 231 80.38 -11.95 23.03
N GLU A 232 80.53 -11.52 21.77
CA GLU A 232 81.26 -10.30 21.42
C GLU A 232 80.39 -9.07 21.62
N GLU A 233 79.13 -9.17 21.25
CA GLU A 233 78.13 -8.12 21.42
C GLU A 233 76.74 -8.72 21.60
N ALA A 234 75.83 -7.89 22.11
CA ALA A 234 74.41 -8.17 22.00
C ALA A 234 73.66 -6.99 21.42
N THR A 235 72.68 -7.28 20.57
CA THR A 235 71.86 -6.28 19.87
C THR A 235 70.38 -6.63 19.97
N ILE A 236 69.53 -5.59 19.98
CA ILE A 236 68.09 -5.80 19.84
C ILE A 236 67.81 -6.28 18.41
N TYR A 237 67.05 -7.37 18.31
CA TYR A 237 66.64 -7.98 17.05
C TYR A 237 65.14 -8.24 17.07
N TYR A 238 64.50 -8.21 15.90
CA TYR A 238 63.10 -8.53 15.77
C TYR A 238 62.88 -9.64 14.76
N MET A 239 62.10 -10.65 15.13
CA MET A 239 61.68 -11.72 14.22
C MET A 239 60.19 -11.94 14.28
N LYS A 240 59.63 -12.45 13.18
CA LYS A 240 58.23 -12.88 13.17
C LYS A 240 58.10 -14.25 13.83
N ASP A 241 57.15 -14.38 14.74
CA ASP A 241 56.73 -15.68 15.27
C ASP A 241 55.86 -16.45 14.26
N LYS A 242 55.37 -17.64 14.66
CA LYS A 242 54.48 -18.46 13.84
C LYS A 242 53.13 -17.77 13.56
N SER A 243 52.73 -16.81 14.38
CA SER A 243 51.51 -16.01 14.22
C SER A 243 51.70 -14.80 13.30
N GLY A 244 52.94 -14.53 12.88
CA GLY A 244 53.31 -13.39 12.04
C GLY A 244 53.57 -12.09 12.81
N ASN A 245 53.52 -12.12 14.15
CA ASN A 245 53.78 -10.98 15.01
C ASN A 245 55.29 -10.79 15.23
N TYR A 246 55.75 -9.54 15.27
CA TYR A 246 57.14 -9.24 15.59
C TYR A 246 57.38 -9.44 17.09
N VAL A 247 58.42 -10.20 17.42
CA VAL A 247 58.89 -10.42 18.79
C VAL A 247 60.23 -9.72 18.95
N GLU A 248 60.37 -8.91 20.00
CA GLU A 248 61.63 -8.30 20.41
C GLU A 248 62.52 -9.37 21.07
N LEU A 249 63.76 -9.48 20.61
CA LEU A 249 64.75 -10.44 21.07
C LEU A 249 66.08 -9.73 21.31
N VAL A 250 66.89 -10.30 22.19
CA VAL A 250 68.29 -9.91 22.34
C VAL A 250 69.16 -10.93 21.63
N ASN A 251 69.77 -10.55 20.50
CA ASN A 251 70.74 -11.37 19.80
C ASN A 251 72.10 -11.25 20.47
N TYR A 252 72.64 -12.34 20.99
CA TYR A 252 74.03 -12.46 21.41
C TYR A 252 74.84 -13.05 20.25
N HIS A 253 75.80 -12.27 19.76
CA HIS A 253 76.69 -12.68 18.69
C HIS A 253 77.95 -13.33 19.27
N PHE A 254 78.15 -14.61 18.96
CA PHE A 254 79.34 -15.37 19.34
C PHE A 254 80.19 -15.60 18.10
N GLU A 255 81.41 -15.08 18.13
CA GLU A 255 82.33 -15.11 16.99
C GLU A 255 83.34 -16.24 17.13
N GLY A 256 83.49 -17.04 16.07
CA GLY A 256 84.38 -18.19 16.02
C GLY A 256 85.31 -18.14 14.83
N ALA A 257 86.31 -19.02 14.79
CA ALA A 257 87.28 -19.02 13.68
C ALA A 257 86.64 -19.46 12.35
N VAL A 258 85.73 -20.43 12.40
CA VAL A 258 85.09 -21.06 11.22
C VAL A 258 83.59 -20.79 11.19
N TYR A 259 82.94 -20.80 12.35
CA TYR A 259 81.51 -20.53 12.49
C TYR A 259 81.28 -19.27 13.31
N ASN A 260 80.11 -18.66 13.16
CA ASN A 260 79.53 -17.81 14.19
C ASN A 260 78.23 -18.44 14.70
N VAL A 261 77.84 -18.06 15.92
CA VAL A 261 76.56 -18.45 16.50
C VAL A 261 75.82 -17.18 16.90
N ASN A 262 74.60 -17.00 16.40
CA ASN A 262 73.68 -15.99 16.92
C ASN A 262 72.69 -16.71 17.83
N ALA A 263 72.64 -16.32 19.11
CA ALA A 263 71.69 -16.85 20.07
C ALA A 263 70.74 -15.74 20.49
N TYR A 264 69.45 -15.93 20.22
CA TYR A 264 68.41 -14.93 20.42
C TYR A 264 67.62 -15.25 21.66
N PHE A 265 67.58 -14.32 22.60
CA PHE A 265 66.93 -14.48 23.89
C PHE A 265 65.65 -13.66 23.96
N LYS A 266 64.58 -14.28 24.43
CA LYS A 266 63.34 -13.63 24.83
C LYS A 266 63.23 -13.72 26.34
N ASP A 267 63.09 -12.59 27.04
CA ASP A 267 62.96 -12.56 28.50
C ASP A 267 64.07 -13.35 29.23
N GLY A 268 65.31 -13.28 28.71
CA GLY A 268 66.47 -13.97 29.26
C GLY A 268 66.53 -15.48 28.98
N LYS A 269 65.66 -16.01 28.13
CA LYS A 269 65.61 -17.42 27.75
C LYS A 269 65.88 -17.62 26.26
N LEU A 270 66.69 -18.62 25.92
CA LEU A 270 67.05 -18.94 24.55
C LEU A 270 65.78 -19.27 23.76
N TYR A 271 65.50 -18.44 22.77
CA TYR A 271 64.30 -18.52 21.95
C TYR A 271 64.59 -19.09 20.57
N TYR A 272 65.75 -18.75 20.02
CA TYR A 272 66.20 -19.18 18.70
C TYR A 272 67.73 -19.15 18.67
N ALA A 273 68.36 -20.08 17.95
CA ALA A 273 69.78 -20.03 17.70
C ALA A 273 70.08 -20.45 16.27
N GLU A 274 71.09 -19.83 15.67
CA GLU A 274 71.60 -20.18 14.36
C GLU A 274 73.12 -20.26 14.39
N ARG A 275 73.65 -21.22 13.64
CA ARG A 275 75.08 -21.35 13.36
C ARG A 275 75.30 -21.06 11.88
N ASN A 276 76.13 -20.06 11.59
CA ASN A 276 76.54 -19.77 10.22
C ASN A 276 78.00 -20.16 10.00
N ASP A 277 78.26 -20.90 8.94
CA ASP A 277 79.60 -21.22 8.46
C ASP A 277 80.14 -20.03 7.64
N LYS A 278 81.36 -19.59 7.94
CA LYS A 278 82.00 -18.47 7.24
C LYS A 278 82.59 -18.86 5.90
N LEU A 279 82.87 -20.14 5.70
CA LEU A 279 83.59 -20.70 4.55
C LEU A 279 82.66 -21.42 3.56
N HIS A 280 81.52 -21.95 4.02
CA HIS A 280 80.55 -22.69 3.20
C HIS A 280 79.11 -22.23 3.48
N LYS A 281 78.14 -22.61 2.62
CA LYS A 281 76.70 -22.42 2.92
C LYS A 281 76.03 -23.71 3.45
N PRO A 282 76.24 -24.06 4.73
CA PRO A 282 75.20 -24.74 5.48
C PRO A 282 74.80 -23.89 6.70
N GLU A 283 73.57 -23.40 6.68
CA GLU A 283 72.89 -22.80 7.83
C GLU A 283 72.27 -23.92 8.66
N GLU A 284 72.75 -24.12 9.90
CA GLU A 284 72.08 -24.99 10.86
C GLU A 284 71.30 -24.11 11.84
N ARG A 285 70.00 -24.38 11.95
CA ARG A 285 69.08 -23.58 12.76
C ARG A 285 68.43 -24.45 13.82
N LEU A 286 68.47 -23.99 15.07
CA LEU A 286 67.67 -24.50 16.16
C LEU A 286 66.38 -23.67 16.22
N MET A 287 65.32 -24.15 15.56
CA MET A 287 64.04 -23.43 15.41
C MET A 287 62.96 -23.97 16.37
N LEU A 288 62.10 -23.06 16.84
CA LEU A 288 60.94 -23.26 17.73
C LEU A 288 60.27 -24.66 17.71
N GLY A 289 60.53 -25.41 18.79
CA GLY A 289 59.53 -26.19 19.51
C GLY A 289 59.06 -25.38 20.72
N GLU A 290 57.75 -25.36 20.94
CA GLU A 290 57.02 -24.75 22.05
C GLU A 290 57.82 -24.53 23.36
N LEU A 291 58.02 -23.26 23.74
CA LEU A 291 57.97 -22.91 25.15
C LEU A 291 56.49 -22.65 25.47
N GLU A 292 55.80 -23.72 25.89
CA GLU A 292 54.54 -23.62 26.66
C GLU A 292 54.81 -22.99 28.04
#